data_AF-M1N8D0-F1
#
_entry.id   AF-M1N8D0-F1
#
_cell.length_a   1.000
_cell.length_b   1.000
_cell.length_c   1.000
_cell.angle_alpha   90.00
_cell.angle_beta   90.00
_cell.angle_gamma   90.00
#
_symmetry.space_group_name_H-M   'P 1'
#
loop_
_entity.id
_entity.type
_entity.pdbx_description
1 polymer ?
#
loop_
_entity_poly.entity_id
_entity_poly.type
_entity_poly.pdbx_seq_one_letter_code
_entity_poly.pdbx_strand_id
1 'polypeptide(L)'
;MFYNSEPEVQVEIVKAVTAVLTSIIAIIGTYVGIKRKRRKNSNDEENDKLRLIYHPVFTRIEYNKNTIRNCFEMKNKGKEILFKEIISKHLDICRFFLKDFVKYVDNNEDIDYNQLENRSVEVLSKIINELNYFYISDTSYSTEEKKVLEIVLEKYQLWNSHRQSIAVDMIKNVCGSVFYPDAYTKTVTILDIFLFLITDVVDQSDKTLNSINGDLKGLVFRGVMI
;
A
#
# COMPACT_ATOMS: atom_id res chain seq x y z
N MET A 1 -27.79 56.74 68.98
CA MET A 1 -26.91 56.83 67.80
C MET A 1 -26.66 55.40 67.34
N PHE A 2 -27.60 54.83 66.58
CA PHE A 2 -27.48 53.46 66.04
C PHE A 2 -27.35 53.62 64.53
N TYR A 3 -26.20 53.20 64.01
CA TYR A 3 -25.81 53.33 62.61
C TYR A 3 -26.69 52.41 61.76
N ASN A 4 -27.46 52.99 60.83
CA ASN A 4 -28.06 52.27 59.71
C ASN A 4 -26.94 51.85 58.75
N SER A 5 -26.55 50.58 58.76
CA SER A 5 -25.62 50.00 57.80
C SER A 5 -26.08 48.60 57.40
N GLU A 6 -27.23 48.48 56.74
CA GLU A 6 -27.81 47.15 56.45
C GLU A 6 -28.26 46.85 55.00
N PRO A 7 -28.45 47.79 54.05
CA PRO A 7 -28.79 47.39 52.67
C PRO A 7 -27.57 47.11 51.78
N GLU A 8 -26.46 47.85 51.91
CA GLU A 8 -25.30 47.68 51.01
C GLU A 8 -24.54 46.37 51.27
N VAL A 9 -24.35 46.01 52.54
CA VAL A 9 -23.62 44.79 52.94
C VAL A 9 -24.36 43.53 52.46
N GLN A 10 -25.70 43.52 52.53
CA GLN A 10 -26.50 42.39 52.04
C GLN A 10 -26.43 42.24 50.52
N VAL A 11 -26.40 43.36 49.78
CA VAL A 11 -26.26 43.34 48.31
C VAL A 11 -24.89 42.82 47.89
N GLU A 12 -23.82 43.17 48.62
CA GLU A 12 -22.47 42.63 48.35
C GLU A 12 -22.37 41.14 48.64
N ILE A 13 -22.97 40.65 49.73
CA ILE A 13 -23.00 39.22 50.05
C ILE A 13 -23.75 38.43 48.98
N VAL A 14 -24.90 38.93 48.50
CA VAL A 14 -25.66 38.27 47.42
C VAL A 14 -24.87 38.23 46.11
N LYS A 15 -24.15 39.32 45.76
CA LYS A 15 -23.27 39.36 44.59
C LYS A 15 -22.10 38.35 44.72
N ALA A 16 -21.50 38.25 45.88
CA ALA A 16 -20.42 37.29 46.14
C ALA A 16 -20.91 35.83 46.01
N VAL A 17 -22.07 35.50 46.59
CA VAL A 17 -22.65 34.15 46.52
C VAL A 17 -23.04 33.79 45.08
N THR A 18 -23.66 34.72 44.35
CA THR A 18 -24.04 34.48 42.93
C THR A 18 -22.82 34.31 42.03
N ALA A 19 -21.73 35.04 42.26
CA ALA A 19 -20.47 34.88 41.55
C ALA A 19 -19.82 33.51 41.82
N VAL A 20 -19.85 33.03 43.07
CA VAL A 20 -19.31 31.70 43.42
C VAL A 20 -20.13 30.59 42.77
N LEU A 21 -21.47 30.69 42.81
CA LEU A 21 -22.36 29.69 42.19
C LEU A 21 -22.19 29.62 40.67
N THR A 22 -22.09 30.77 39.99
CA THR A 22 -21.83 30.79 38.53
C THR A 22 -20.47 30.22 38.17
N SER A 23 -19.45 30.47 38.99
CA SER A 23 -18.10 29.90 38.83
C SER A 23 -18.13 28.37 38.94
N ILE A 24 -18.83 27.83 39.95
CA ILE A 24 -18.96 26.38 40.15
C ILE A 24 -19.71 25.73 38.98
N ILE A 25 -20.81 26.34 38.51
CA ILE A 25 -21.58 25.83 37.36
C ILE A 25 -20.72 25.85 36.09
N ALA A 26 -19.92 26.90 35.86
CA ALA A 26 -19.01 26.98 34.73
C ALA A 26 -17.91 25.90 34.78
N ILE A 27 -17.35 25.62 35.97
CA ILE A 27 -16.35 24.58 36.18
C ILE A 27 -16.96 23.19 35.94
N ILE A 28 -18.16 22.92 36.46
CA ILE A 28 -18.85 21.64 36.24
C ILE A 28 -19.22 21.49 34.76
N GLY A 29 -19.74 22.53 34.12
CA GLY A 29 -20.10 22.55 32.71
C GLY A 29 -18.90 22.29 31.80
N THR A 30 -17.76 22.93 32.07
CA THR A 30 -16.51 22.71 31.33
C THR A 30 -15.95 21.30 31.58
N TYR A 31 -15.95 20.81 32.82
CA TYR A 31 -15.49 19.45 33.14
C TYR A 31 -16.35 18.37 32.45
N VAL A 32 -17.68 18.50 32.50
CA VAL A 32 -18.61 17.58 31.82
C VAL A 32 -18.47 17.68 30.30
N GLY A 33 -18.29 18.88 29.76
CA GLY A 33 -18.02 19.11 28.33
C GLY A 33 -16.73 18.44 27.86
N ILE A 34 -15.64 18.58 28.62
CA ILE A 34 -14.36 17.92 28.35
C ILE A 34 -14.49 16.39 28.46
N LYS A 35 -15.21 15.88 29.47
CA LYS A 35 -15.44 14.44 29.64
C LYS A 35 -16.29 13.84 28.51
N ARG A 36 -17.31 14.57 28.03
CA ARG A 36 -18.10 14.17 26.86
C ARG A 36 -17.29 14.24 25.57
N LYS A 37 -16.44 15.26 25.37
CA LYS A 37 -15.54 15.37 24.22
C LYS A 37 -14.49 14.25 24.21
N ARG A 38 -13.92 13.90 25.37
CA ARG A 38 -13.01 12.75 25.52
C ARG A 38 -13.71 11.42 25.29
N ARG A 39 -14.96 11.24 25.73
CA ARG A 39 -15.76 10.03 25.42
C ARG A 39 -16.18 9.94 23.95
N LYS A 40 -16.41 11.08 23.30
CA LYS A 40 -16.69 11.12 21.87
C LYS A 40 -15.44 10.76 21.07
N ASN A 41 -14.30 11.37 21.40
CA ASN A 41 -13.01 11.02 20.79
C ASN A 41 -12.59 9.56 21.07
N SER A 42 -12.81 9.02 22.28
CA SER A 42 -12.46 7.62 22.56
C SER A 42 -13.34 6.61 21.84
N ASN A 43 -14.58 6.97 21.53
CA ASN A 43 -15.49 6.12 20.74
C ASN A 43 -15.28 6.30 19.22
N ASP A 44 -14.75 7.45 18.79
CA ASP A 44 -14.40 7.72 17.39
C ASP A 44 -12.98 7.21 17.04
N GLU A 45 -12.08 7.03 18.03
CA GLU A 45 -10.72 6.47 17.85
C GLU A 45 -10.69 4.97 17.56
N GLU A 46 -11.79 4.24 17.83
CA GLU A 46 -11.87 2.79 17.61
C GLU A 46 -12.13 2.42 16.12
N ASN A 47 -12.37 3.41 15.24
CA ASN A 47 -12.88 3.12 13.90
C ASN A 47 -12.36 4.02 12.76
N ASP A 48 -11.12 4.51 12.84
CA ASP A 48 -10.50 5.27 11.73
C ASP A 48 -9.38 4.45 11.04
N LYS A 49 -9.62 3.15 10.82
CA LYS A 49 -8.75 2.37 9.91
C LYS A 49 -8.91 2.95 8.51
N LEU A 50 -7.87 3.61 8.01
CA LEU A 50 -7.81 4.03 6.62
C LEU A 50 -7.98 2.82 5.72
N ARG A 51 -8.84 2.92 4.70
CA ARG A 51 -9.02 1.83 3.74
C ARG A 51 -7.69 1.44 3.11
N LEU A 52 -7.44 0.14 2.99
CA LEU A 52 -6.17 -0.39 2.46
C LEU A 52 -5.91 0.05 1.01
N ILE A 53 -6.95 0.43 0.27
CA ILE A 53 -6.83 1.00 -1.08
C ILE A 53 -5.99 2.30 -1.13
N TYR A 54 -5.82 2.99 0.00
CA TYR A 54 -4.99 4.19 0.11
C TYR A 54 -3.53 3.90 0.47
N HIS A 55 -3.13 2.63 0.56
CA HIS A 55 -1.76 2.25 0.86
C HIS A 55 -0.76 2.86 -0.16
N PRO A 56 0.41 3.36 0.28
CA PRO A 56 1.40 4.01 -0.60
C PRO A 56 1.87 3.19 -1.79
N VAL A 57 1.77 1.86 -1.71
CA VAL A 57 2.12 0.94 -2.80
C VAL A 57 1.44 1.31 -4.12
N PHE A 58 0.18 1.75 -4.09
CA PHE A 58 -0.54 2.08 -5.32
C PHE A 58 -0.04 3.36 -5.98
N THR A 59 0.28 4.38 -5.19
CA THR A 59 0.89 5.61 -5.70
C THR A 59 2.31 5.35 -6.19
N ARG A 60 3.07 4.50 -5.48
CA ARG A 60 4.43 4.13 -5.90
C ARG A 60 4.43 3.37 -7.22
N ILE A 61 3.49 2.46 -7.44
CA ILE A 61 3.36 1.76 -8.72
C ILE A 61 3.21 2.76 -9.87
N GLU A 62 2.32 3.75 -9.74
CA GLU A 62 2.12 4.76 -10.79
C GLU A 62 3.36 5.64 -10.98
N TYR A 63 4.02 6.03 -9.89
CA TYR A 63 5.28 6.76 -9.94
C TYR A 63 6.36 5.97 -10.68
N ASN A 64 6.53 4.69 -10.35
CA ASN A 64 7.51 3.81 -10.98
C ASN A 64 7.20 3.60 -12.47
N LYS A 65 5.92 3.44 -12.82
CA LYS A 65 5.49 3.31 -14.22
C LYS A 65 5.85 4.56 -15.03
N ASN A 66 5.59 5.74 -14.48
CA ASN A 66 5.97 7.01 -15.11
C ASN A 66 7.48 7.18 -15.20
N THR A 67 8.22 6.78 -14.16
CA THR A 67 9.69 6.82 -14.14
C THR A 67 10.28 5.91 -15.20
N ILE A 68 9.79 4.67 -15.33
CA ILE A 68 10.24 3.75 -16.38
C ILE A 68 9.92 4.30 -17.76
N ARG A 69 8.71 4.83 -17.98
CA ARG A 69 8.33 5.38 -19.28
C ARG A 69 9.24 6.52 -19.72
N ASN A 70 9.55 7.45 -18.80
CA ASN A 70 10.17 8.72 -19.13
C ASN A 70 11.69 8.77 -18.90
N CYS A 71 12.21 7.97 -17.97
CA CYS A 71 13.60 8.08 -17.50
C CYS A 71 14.43 6.81 -17.72
N PHE A 72 13.81 5.67 -18.08
CA PHE A 72 14.57 4.46 -18.39
C PHE A 72 15.16 4.58 -19.79
N GLU A 73 16.48 4.58 -19.88
CA GLU A 73 17.21 4.70 -21.15
C GLU A 73 18.25 3.61 -21.28
N MET A 74 18.37 3.04 -22.48
CA MET A 74 19.43 2.08 -22.78
C MET A 74 20.13 2.42 -24.08
N LYS A 75 21.36 1.89 -24.22
CA LYS A 75 22.15 2.02 -25.46
C LYS A 75 21.44 1.40 -26.67
N ASN A 76 20.79 0.25 -26.50
CA ASN A 76 19.98 -0.37 -27.54
C ASN A 76 18.50 0.01 -27.35
N LYS A 77 17.89 0.61 -28.39
CA LYS A 77 16.49 1.06 -28.34
C LYS A 77 15.45 -0.05 -28.41
N GLY A 78 15.71 -1.15 -29.13
CA GLY A 78 14.84 -2.34 -29.11
C GLY A 78 14.74 -2.94 -27.70
N LYS A 79 15.87 -3.04 -26.99
CA LYS A 79 15.95 -3.46 -25.59
C LYS A 79 15.21 -2.51 -24.66
N GLU A 80 15.42 -1.21 -24.84
CA GLU A 80 14.73 -0.19 -24.05
C GLU A 80 13.21 -0.33 -24.16
N ILE A 81 12.68 -0.50 -25.38
CA ILE A 81 11.25 -0.69 -25.63
C ILE A 81 10.75 -1.98 -24.99
N LEU A 82 11.46 -3.10 -25.21
CA LEU A 82 11.12 -4.40 -24.65
C LEU A 82 11.04 -4.37 -23.12
N PHE A 83 12.00 -3.72 -22.47
CA PHE A 83 12.04 -3.70 -21.00
C PHE A 83 11.04 -2.71 -20.41
N LYS A 84 10.81 -1.57 -21.06
CA LYS A 84 9.71 -0.67 -20.70
C LYS A 84 8.37 -1.41 -20.76
N GLU A 85 8.17 -2.25 -21.77
CA GLU A 85 6.96 -3.08 -21.91
C GLU A 85 6.81 -4.05 -20.73
N ILE A 86 7.83 -4.88 -20.48
CA ILE A 86 7.78 -5.93 -19.45
C ILE A 86 7.57 -5.33 -18.06
N ILE A 87 8.34 -4.29 -17.70
CA ILE A 87 8.22 -3.66 -16.38
C ILE A 87 6.86 -2.97 -16.24
N SER A 88 6.38 -2.29 -17.29
CA SER A 88 5.05 -1.65 -17.25
C SER A 88 3.93 -2.66 -17.07
N LYS A 89 3.99 -3.80 -17.77
CA LYS A 89 3.04 -4.91 -17.63
C LYS A 89 3.11 -5.51 -16.22
N HIS A 90 4.30 -5.73 -15.68
CA HIS A 90 4.48 -6.22 -14.32
C HIS A 90 3.83 -5.28 -13.29
N LEU A 91 4.07 -3.97 -13.41
CA LEU A 91 3.47 -2.96 -12.52
C LEU A 91 1.93 -2.94 -12.62
N ASP A 92 1.38 -3.06 -13.83
CA ASP A 92 -0.07 -3.10 -14.05
C ASP A 92 -0.71 -4.35 -13.45
N ILE A 93 -0.08 -5.52 -13.65
CA ILE A 93 -0.50 -6.80 -13.07
C ILE A 93 -0.47 -6.74 -11.54
N CYS A 94 0.63 -6.26 -10.95
CA CYS A 94 0.76 -6.05 -9.51
C CYS A 94 -0.38 -5.17 -8.99
N ARG A 95 -0.62 -4.02 -9.63
CA ARG A 95 -1.69 -3.09 -9.23
C ARG A 95 -3.05 -3.77 -9.26
N PHE A 96 -3.34 -4.54 -10.30
CA PHE A 96 -4.62 -5.22 -10.46
C PHE A 96 -4.87 -6.21 -9.32
N PHE A 97 -3.94 -7.14 -9.07
CA PHE A 97 -4.12 -8.16 -8.04
C PHE A 97 -4.05 -7.61 -6.62
N LEU A 98 -3.18 -6.62 -6.37
CA LEU A 98 -3.14 -5.97 -5.05
C LEU A 98 -4.43 -5.20 -4.77
N LYS A 99 -5.04 -4.56 -5.78
CA LYS A 99 -6.35 -3.91 -5.63
C LYS A 99 -7.46 -4.90 -5.30
N ASP A 100 -7.46 -6.07 -5.94
CA ASP A 100 -8.42 -7.14 -5.61
C ASP A 100 -8.21 -7.66 -4.19
N PHE A 101 -6.95 -7.90 -3.81
CA PHE A 101 -6.56 -8.35 -2.49
C PHE A 101 -7.01 -7.39 -1.38
N VAL A 102 -6.71 -6.10 -1.49
CA VAL A 102 -7.09 -5.12 -0.45
C VAL A 102 -8.60 -4.93 -0.37
N LYS A 103 -9.34 -5.04 -1.48
CA LYS A 103 -10.81 -5.02 -1.46
C LYS A 103 -11.37 -6.24 -0.73
N TYR A 104 -10.77 -7.41 -0.95
CA TYR A 104 -11.14 -8.60 -0.20
C TYR A 104 -10.93 -8.38 1.30
N VAL A 105 -9.78 -7.84 1.72
CA VAL A 105 -9.51 -7.57 3.14
C VAL A 105 -10.41 -6.49 3.72
N ASP A 106 -10.58 -5.35 3.04
CA ASP A 106 -11.45 -4.25 3.48
C ASP A 106 -12.92 -4.69 3.67
N ASN A 107 -13.38 -5.71 2.94
CA ASN A 107 -14.78 -6.16 2.94
C ASN A 107 -15.06 -7.35 3.87
N ASN A 108 -14.04 -7.93 4.53
CA ASN A 108 -14.20 -9.09 5.41
C ASN A 108 -13.63 -8.75 6.78
N GLU A 109 -14.51 -8.66 7.79
CA GLU A 109 -14.14 -8.24 9.15
C GLU A 109 -13.39 -9.35 9.92
N ASP A 110 -13.67 -10.62 9.63
CA ASP A 110 -13.16 -11.79 10.38
C ASP A 110 -12.29 -12.72 9.52
N ILE A 111 -11.18 -12.20 8.98
CA ILE A 111 -10.21 -13.03 8.24
C ILE A 111 -9.28 -13.77 9.22
N ASP A 112 -9.34 -15.09 9.20
CA ASP A 112 -8.36 -15.95 9.89
C ASP A 112 -6.96 -15.78 9.28
N TYR A 113 -5.91 -15.89 10.11
CA TYR A 113 -4.53 -15.64 9.66
C TYR A 113 -4.04 -16.66 8.63
N ASN A 114 -4.53 -17.90 8.64
CA ASN A 114 -4.20 -18.87 7.59
C ASN A 114 -4.89 -18.49 6.27
N GLN A 115 -6.11 -17.94 6.33
CA GLN A 115 -6.79 -17.45 5.13
C GLN A 115 -6.05 -16.25 4.54
N LEU A 116 -5.60 -15.31 5.39
CA LEU A 116 -4.79 -14.18 4.96
C LEU A 116 -3.48 -14.62 4.32
N GLU A 117 -2.76 -15.56 4.95
CA GLU A 117 -1.53 -16.13 4.40
C GLU A 117 -1.77 -16.76 3.03
N ASN A 118 -2.71 -17.71 2.95
CA ASN A 118 -3.03 -18.42 1.71
C ASN A 118 -3.40 -17.45 0.59
N ARG A 119 -4.24 -16.45 0.89
CA ARG A 119 -4.66 -15.44 -0.09
C ARG A 119 -3.49 -14.56 -0.53
N SER A 120 -2.60 -14.18 0.38
CA SER A 120 -1.43 -13.35 0.07
C SER A 120 -0.44 -14.09 -0.84
N VAL A 121 -0.20 -15.37 -0.56
CA VAL A 121 0.63 -16.25 -1.40
C VAL A 121 -0.04 -16.52 -2.76
N GLU A 122 -1.36 -16.68 -2.78
CA GLU A 122 -2.15 -16.81 -4.02
C GLU A 122 -2.00 -15.56 -4.90
N VAL A 123 -2.05 -14.37 -4.31
CA VAL A 123 -1.87 -13.08 -5.01
C VAL A 123 -0.48 -13.02 -5.65
N LEU A 124 0.58 -13.35 -4.91
CA LEU A 124 1.93 -13.43 -5.46
C LEU A 124 2.02 -14.41 -6.62
N SER A 125 1.46 -15.61 -6.47
CA SER A 125 1.44 -16.63 -7.52
C SER A 125 0.70 -16.16 -8.78
N LYS A 126 -0.43 -15.48 -8.62
CA LYS A 126 -1.20 -14.88 -9.72
C LYS A 126 -0.42 -13.80 -10.45
N ILE A 127 0.27 -12.92 -9.73
CA ILE A 127 1.14 -11.89 -10.31
C ILE A 127 2.22 -12.54 -11.19
N ILE A 128 2.88 -13.57 -10.68
CA ILE A 128 3.95 -14.28 -11.40
C ILE A 128 3.39 -14.95 -12.66
N ASN A 129 2.29 -15.68 -12.53
CA ASN A 129 1.70 -16.41 -13.64
C ASN A 129 1.19 -15.46 -14.74
N GLU A 130 0.47 -14.40 -14.40
CA GLU A 130 0.03 -13.43 -15.40
C GLU A 130 1.20 -12.73 -16.08
N LEU A 131 2.28 -12.41 -15.35
CA LEU A 131 3.47 -11.81 -15.96
C LEU A 131 4.16 -12.76 -16.95
N ASN A 132 4.23 -14.05 -16.63
CA ASN A 132 4.87 -15.02 -17.51
C ASN A 132 4.07 -15.30 -18.79
N TYR A 133 2.78 -14.97 -18.81
CA TYR A 133 1.89 -15.39 -19.90
C TYR A 133 1.06 -14.27 -20.54
N PHE A 134 1.21 -13.00 -20.12
CA PHE A 134 0.39 -11.88 -20.64
C PHE A 134 0.43 -11.74 -22.17
N TYR A 135 1.51 -12.17 -22.81
CA TYR A 135 1.72 -12.02 -24.25
C TYR A 135 1.10 -13.14 -25.10
N ILE A 136 0.73 -14.28 -24.48
CA ILE A 136 0.28 -15.46 -25.21
C ILE A 136 -1.02 -15.18 -25.96
N SER A 137 -2.03 -14.66 -25.25
CA SER A 137 -3.36 -14.38 -25.79
C SER A 137 -3.47 -12.99 -26.42
N ASP A 138 -2.49 -12.12 -26.20
CA ASP A 138 -2.51 -10.75 -26.73
C ASP A 138 -2.18 -10.77 -28.23
N THR A 139 -3.14 -10.30 -29.04
CA THR A 139 -3.05 -10.24 -30.50
C THR A 139 -2.21 -9.05 -30.99
N SER A 140 -1.83 -8.13 -30.10
CA SER A 140 -0.96 -7.00 -30.42
C SER A 140 0.50 -7.38 -30.60
N TYR A 141 0.91 -8.59 -30.23
CA TYR A 141 2.27 -9.09 -30.44
C TYR A 141 2.33 -10.02 -31.66
N SER A 142 3.29 -9.77 -32.55
CA SER A 142 3.60 -10.68 -33.65
C SER A 142 4.23 -11.99 -33.15
N THR A 143 4.27 -13.02 -33.99
CA THR A 143 4.93 -14.30 -33.65
C THR A 143 6.39 -14.11 -33.24
N GLU A 144 7.11 -13.18 -33.89
CA GLU A 144 8.49 -12.86 -33.55
C GLU A 144 8.59 -12.17 -32.18
N GLU A 145 7.71 -11.21 -31.90
CA GLU A 145 7.67 -10.52 -30.62
C GLU A 145 7.31 -11.46 -29.46
N LYS A 146 6.41 -12.41 -29.69
CA LYS A 146 6.07 -13.45 -28.69
C LYS A 146 7.27 -14.32 -28.36
N LYS A 147 8.08 -14.68 -29.36
CA LYS A 147 9.32 -15.44 -29.14
C LYS A 147 10.35 -14.63 -28.35
N VAL A 148 10.49 -13.33 -28.63
CA VAL A 148 11.34 -12.42 -27.84
C VAL A 148 10.88 -12.38 -26.39
N LEU A 149 9.58 -12.19 -26.15
CA LEU A 149 9.00 -12.13 -24.81
C LEU A 149 9.16 -13.45 -24.05
N GLU A 150 8.98 -14.59 -24.71
CA GLU A 150 9.19 -15.93 -24.15
C GLU A 150 10.61 -16.09 -23.60
N ILE A 151 11.63 -15.78 -24.42
CA ILE A 151 13.05 -15.87 -24.02
C ILE A 151 13.35 -14.97 -22.82
N VAL A 152 12.84 -13.74 -22.83
CA VAL A 152 13.12 -12.79 -21.74
C VAL A 152 12.41 -13.18 -20.46
N LEU A 153 11.13 -13.58 -20.54
CA LEU A 153 10.33 -13.92 -19.37
C LEU A 153 10.80 -15.21 -18.69
N GLU A 154 11.26 -16.21 -19.46
CA GLU A 154 11.86 -17.42 -18.90
C GLU A 154 13.08 -17.09 -18.03
N LYS A 155 13.98 -16.23 -18.55
CA LYS A 155 15.15 -15.78 -17.81
C LYS A 155 14.78 -14.90 -16.62
N TYR A 156 13.84 -14.00 -16.82
CA TYR A 156 13.34 -13.12 -15.78
C TYR A 156 12.75 -13.93 -14.61
N GLN A 157 12.02 -15.01 -14.90
CA GLN A 157 11.50 -15.93 -13.90
C GLN A 157 12.62 -16.63 -13.14
N LEU A 158 13.60 -17.20 -13.85
CA LEU A 158 14.74 -17.89 -13.23
C LEU A 158 15.46 -16.98 -12.23
N TRP A 159 15.72 -15.73 -12.63
CA TRP A 159 16.39 -14.73 -11.79
C TRP A 159 15.57 -14.31 -10.57
N ASN A 160 14.25 -14.27 -10.69
CA ASN A 160 13.38 -13.83 -9.61
C ASN A 160 12.90 -14.99 -8.71
N SER A 161 13.13 -16.25 -9.08
CA SER A 161 12.70 -17.43 -8.31
C SER A 161 13.12 -17.39 -6.84
N HIS A 162 14.37 -17.01 -6.55
CA HIS A 162 14.85 -16.87 -5.17
C HIS A 162 14.12 -15.76 -4.41
N ARG A 163 13.89 -14.61 -5.06
CA ARG A 163 13.13 -13.49 -4.48
C ARG A 163 11.68 -13.88 -4.19
N GLN A 164 11.06 -14.67 -5.07
CA GLN A 164 9.71 -15.20 -4.87
C GLN A 164 9.64 -16.10 -3.64
N SER A 165 10.63 -16.98 -3.44
CA SER A 165 10.72 -17.80 -2.22
C SER A 165 10.85 -16.93 -0.97
N ILE A 166 11.73 -15.92 -1.00
CA ILE A 166 11.89 -14.98 0.12
C ILE A 166 10.58 -14.25 0.42
N ALA A 167 9.86 -13.80 -0.61
CA ALA A 167 8.59 -13.11 -0.44
C ALA A 167 7.54 -14.00 0.24
N VAL A 168 7.45 -15.28 -0.14
CA VAL A 168 6.57 -16.25 0.52
C VAL A 168 6.93 -16.39 2.00
N ASP A 169 8.22 -16.54 2.32
CA ASP A 169 8.67 -16.67 3.71
C ASP A 169 8.39 -15.40 4.53
N MET A 170 8.57 -14.21 3.95
CA MET A 170 8.22 -12.94 4.59
C MET A 170 6.73 -12.85 4.89
N ILE A 171 5.86 -13.24 3.94
CA ILE A 171 4.41 -13.27 4.14
C ILE A 171 4.03 -14.21 5.29
N LYS A 172 4.58 -15.44 5.30
CA LYS A 172 4.37 -16.43 6.37
C LYS A 172 4.78 -15.89 7.73
N ASN A 173 5.96 -15.27 7.80
CA ASN A 173 6.47 -14.68 9.04
C ASN A 173 5.56 -13.56 9.55
N VAL A 174 5.03 -12.71 8.66
CA VAL A 174 4.06 -11.66 9.05
C VAL A 174 2.76 -12.28 9.56
N CYS A 175 2.22 -13.27 8.87
CA CYS A 175 0.97 -13.94 9.27
C CYS A 175 1.11 -14.69 10.60
N GLY A 176 2.22 -15.39 10.83
CA GLY A 176 2.49 -16.11 12.08
C GLY A 176 2.98 -15.24 13.24
N SER A 177 3.37 -13.99 13.00
CA SER A 177 3.96 -13.12 14.02
C SER A 177 2.92 -12.52 14.97
N VAL A 178 3.24 -12.55 16.26
CA VAL A 178 2.45 -11.91 17.34
C VAL A 178 2.61 -10.38 17.39
N PHE A 179 3.61 -9.83 16.69
CA PHE A 179 3.86 -8.38 16.66
C PHE A 179 2.84 -7.62 15.80
N TYR A 180 2.10 -8.31 14.95
CA TYR A 180 1.03 -7.74 14.12
C TYR A 180 -0.31 -8.22 14.70
N PRO A 181 -1.04 -7.36 15.44
CA PRO A 181 -2.11 -7.80 16.33
C PRO A 181 -3.37 -8.24 15.60
N ASP A 182 -3.57 -7.79 14.36
CA ASP A 182 -4.79 -8.02 13.60
C ASP A 182 -4.53 -8.16 12.10
N ALA A 183 -5.51 -8.70 11.37
CA ALA A 183 -5.42 -8.96 9.94
C ALA A 183 -5.09 -7.70 9.13
N TYR A 184 -5.65 -6.54 9.49
CA TYR A 184 -5.36 -5.29 8.79
C TYR A 184 -3.89 -4.88 8.93
N THR A 185 -3.32 -4.92 10.14
CA THR A 185 -1.91 -4.57 10.35
C THR A 185 -0.96 -5.55 9.61
N LYS A 186 -1.31 -6.84 9.59
CA LYS A 186 -0.60 -7.85 8.78
C LYS A 186 -0.69 -7.51 7.29
N THR A 187 -1.88 -7.15 6.79
CA THR A 187 -2.06 -6.77 5.39
C THR A 187 -1.27 -5.52 5.01
N VAL A 188 -1.25 -4.48 5.84
CA VAL A 188 -0.39 -3.29 5.61
C VAL A 188 1.07 -3.72 5.45
N THR A 189 1.57 -4.55 6.36
CA THR A 189 2.95 -5.04 6.30
C THR A 189 3.22 -5.89 5.05
N ILE A 190 2.25 -6.69 4.61
CA ILE A 190 2.33 -7.46 3.37
C ILE A 190 2.38 -6.52 2.15
N LEU A 191 1.62 -5.43 2.15
CA LEU A 191 1.68 -4.43 1.09
C LEU A 191 3.04 -3.71 1.06
N ASP A 192 3.70 -3.52 2.20
CA ASP A 192 5.07 -3.02 2.27
C ASP A 192 6.10 -4.01 1.69
N ILE A 193 5.90 -5.32 1.89
CA ILE A 193 6.70 -6.36 1.21
C ILE A 193 6.54 -6.23 -0.31
N PHE A 194 5.31 -6.10 -0.81
CA PHE A 194 5.08 -5.90 -2.24
C PHE A 194 5.68 -4.59 -2.76
N LEU A 195 5.58 -3.50 -2.00
CA LEU A 195 6.20 -2.21 -2.32
C LEU A 195 7.72 -2.34 -2.47
N PHE A 196 8.36 -3.07 -1.55
CA PHE A 196 9.79 -3.37 -1.63
C PHE A 196 10.13 -4.18 -2.89
N LEU A 197 9.41 -5.28 -3.16
CA LEU A 197 9.63 -6.12 -4.33
C LEU A 197 9.47 -5.34 -5.65
N ILE A 198 8.45 -4.50 -5.74
CA ILE A 198 8.18 -3.65 -6.91
C ILE A 198 9.32 -2.65 -7.13
N THR A 199 9.87 -2.08 -6.06
CA THR A 199 10.98 -1.14 -6.16
C THR A 199 12.28 -1.86 -6.56
N ASP A 200 12.56 -3.03 -5.98
CA ASP A 200 13.73 -3.83 -6.34
C ASP A 200 13.69 -4.26 -7.81
N VAL A 201 12.52 -4.66 -8.33
CA VAL A 201 12.33 -4.99 -9.75
C VAL A 201 12.74 -3.83 -10.66
N VAL A 202 12.34 -2.61 -10.32
CA VAL A 202 12.69 -1.40 -11.08
C VAL A 202 14.20 -1.15 -11.02
N ASP A 203 14.78 -1.20 -9.83
CA ASP A 203 16.21 -0.90 -9.62
C ASP A 203 17.14 -1.96 -10.24
N GLN A 204 16.72 -3.23 -10.24
CA GLN A 204 17.51 -4.34 -10.76
C GLN A 204 17.23 -4.65 -12.23
N SER A 205 16.22 -4.00 -12.83
CA SER A 205 15.84 -4.21 -14.22
C SER A 205 17.03 -4.08 -15.16
N ASP A 206 17.81 -3.01 -15.07
CA ASP A 206 18.98 -2.82 -15.94
C ASP A 206 20.01 -3.95 -15.81
N LYS A 207 20.30 -4.42 -14.58
CA LYS A 207 21.25 -5.52 -14.34
C LYS A 207 20.74 -6.87 -14.84
N THR A 208 19.52 -7.23 -14.46
CA THR A 208 18.89 -8.48 -14.90
C THR A 208 18.79 -8.52 -16.42
N LEU A 209 18.51 -7.39 -17.04
CA LEU A 209 18.19 -7.35 -18.46
C LEU A 209 19.43 -7.16 -19.35
N ASN A 210 20.49 -6.49 -18.87
CA ASN A 210 21.80 -6.49 -19.53
C ASN A 210 22.43 -7.90 -19.57
N SER A 211 22.06 -8.80 -18.66
CA SER A 211 22.52 -10.19 -18.68
C SER A 211 21.96 -11.01 -19.85
N ILE A 212 20.89 -10.54 -20.51
CA ILE A 212 20.17 -11.25 -21.57
C ILE A 212 20.74 -10.92 -22.98
N ASN A 213 21.88 -10.22 -23.05
CA ASN A 213 22.41 -9.61 -24.27
C ASN A 213 22.70 -10.55 -25.45
N GLY A 214 23.07 -11.81 -25.21
CA GLY A 214 23.46 -12.75 -26.27
C GLY A 214 22.28 -13.32 -27.06
N ASP A 215 21.18 -13.61 -26.37
CA ASP A 215 20.11 -14.47 -26.90
C ASP A 215 19.07 -13.69 -27.70
N LEU A 216 19.05 -12.36 -27.56
CA LEU A 216 18.13 -11.48 -28.28
C LEU A 216 18.74 -10.82 -29.50
N LYS A 217 20.04 -11.04 -29.76
CA LYS A 217 20.79 -10.31 -30.79
C LYS A 217 20.18 -10.55 -32.18
N GLY A 218 19.78 -9.46 -32.84
CA GLY A 218 19.22 -9.51 -34.19
C GLY A 218 17.74 -9.86 -34.27
N LEU A 219 17.06 -10.05 -33.13
CA LEU A 219 15.60 -10.14 -33.07
C LEU A 219 14.98 -8.74 -33.14
N VAL A 220 13.75 -8.64 -33.61
CA VAL A 220 13.01 -7.38 -33.71
C VAL A 220 11.88 -7.33 -32.70
N PHE A 221 11.75 -6.22 -31.99
CA PHE A 221 10.62 -5.93 -31.10
C PHE A 221 10.06 -4.55 -31.40
N ARG A 222 8.74 -4.45 -31.63
CA ARG A 222 8.05 -3.22 -32.04
C ARG A 222 8.71 -2.52 -33.24
N GLY A 223 9.21 -3.31 -34.20
CA GLY A 223 9.89 -2.82 -35.40
C GLY A 223 11.32 -2.32 -35.19
N VAL A 224 11.90 -2.49 -33.99
CA VAL A 224 13.26 -2.06 -33.66
C VAL A 224 14.14 -3.27 -33.33
N MET A 225 15.35 -3.30 -33.91
CA MET A 225 16.32 -4.38 -33.69
C MET A 225 16.92 -4.35 -32.28
N ILE A 226 17.05 -5.53 -31.67
CA ILE A 226 17.63 -5.79 -30.35
C ILE A 226 19.13 -6.15 -30.43
#